data_AF-A0A6N9A0T2-F1
#
_entry.id   AF-A0A6N9A0T2-F1
#
_cell.length_a   1.000
_cell.length_b   1.000
_cell.length_c   1.000
_cell.angle_alpha   90.00
_cell.angle_beta   90.00
_cell.angle_gamma   90.00
#
_symmetry.space_group_name_H-M   'P 1'
#
loop_
_entity.id
_entity.type
_entity.pdbx_description
1 polymer ?
#
loop_
_entity_poly.entity_id
_entity_poly.type
_entity_poly.pdbx_seq_one_letter_code
_entity_poly.pdbx_strand_id
1 'polypeptide(L)'
;MATILMERRKNRHHRQPVYVIDDAVEYALENIDPKTLGQVRKDGVRRIIEWSAHYLQGLAVPSRRRTGLQVIAGGDENAIAYIRQELLKKGHDYSTDALAEVLALEAGYLGSIGALGRKVEEGDLL
;
A
#
# COMPACT_ATOMS: atom_id res chain seq x y z
N MET A 1 -47.66 -7.84 15.76
CA MET A 1 -47.23 -7.72 14.34
C MET A 1 -46.13 -6.69 14.28
N ALA A 2 -44.94 -7.09 13.80
CA ALA A 2 -43.70 -6.33 13.94
C ALA A 2 -43.61 -5.17 12.94
N THR A 3 -43.28 -3.99 13.46
CA THR A 3 -42.95 -2.79 12.68
C THR A 3 -41.56 -2.96 12.07
N ILE A 4 -41.48 -3.11 10.76
CA ILE A 4 -40.21 -3.13 10.03
C ILE A 4 -39.72 -1.68 9.90
N LEU A 5 -38.77 -1.30 10.75
CA LEU A 5 -37.99 -0.08 10.58
C LEU A 5 -37.06 -0.30 9.38
N MET A 6 -37.48 0.14 8.19
CA MET A 6 -36.60 0.22 7.02
C MET A 6 -35.53 1.29 7.28
N GLU A 7 -34.38 0.84 7.75
CA GLU A 7 -33.19 1.67 7.81
C GLU A 7 -32.74 1.99 6.39
N ARG A 8 -32.93 3.25 5.99
CA ARG A 8 -32.48 3.80 4.72
C ARG A 8 -30.95 3.67 4.64
N ARG A 9 -30.45 2.55 4.09
CA ARG A 9 -29.10 2.50 3.52
C ARG A 9 -29.08 3.55 2.41
N LYS A 10 -28.60 4.75 2.75
CA LYS A 10 -28.26 5.80 1.79
C LYS A 10 -27.42 5.12 0.71
N ASN A 11 -27.99 5.03 -0.47
CA ASN A 11 -27.33 4.65 -1.71
C ASN A 11 -26.33 5.79 -2.02
N ARG A 12 -25.21 5.85 -1.28
CA ARG A 12 -24.05 6.62 -1.71
C ARG A 12 -23.58 5.91 -2.96
N HIS A 13 -23.63 6.58 -4.10
CA HIS A 13 -22.86 6.18 -5.27
C HIS A 13 -21.46 5.78 -4.77
N HIS A 14 -21.18 4.47 -4.76
CA HIS A 14 -19.86 3.95 -4.41
C HIS A 14 -18.94 4.42 -5.54
N ARG A 15 -18.42 5.64 -5.40
CA ARG A 15 -17.20 6.01 -6.12
C ARG A 15 -16.15 5.06 -5.58
N GLN A 16 -15.71 4.13 -6.42
CA GLN A 16 -14.59 3.28 -6.09
C GLN A 16 -13.41 4.19 -5.72
N PRO A 17 -12.67 3.87 -4.66
CA PRO A 17 -11.48 4.63 -4.32
C PRO A 17 -10.52 4.60 -5.51
N VAL A 18 -10.06 5.76 -5.94
CA VAL A 18 -9.09 5.89 -7.02
C VAL A 18 -7.73 6.07 -6.37
N TYR A 19 -6.82 5.14 -6.64
CA TYR A 19 -5.43 5.24 -6.20
C TYR A 19 -4.63 6.03 -7.24
N VAL A 20 -4.01 7.12 -6.80
CA VAL A 20 -3.15 7.98 -7.62
C VAL A 20 -1.75 8.00 -6.98
N ILE A 21 -0.72 7.71 -7.76
CA ILE A 21 0.67 7.66 -7.26
C ILE A 21 1.11 9.03 -6.72
N ASP A 22 0.72 10.11 -7.39
CA ASP A 22 1.09 11.47 -6.98
C ASP A 22 0.54 11.81 -5.59
N ASP A 23 -0.73 11.48 -5.34
CA ASP A 23 -1.38 11.68 -4.04
C ASP A 23 -0.74 10.81 -2.95
N ALA A 24 -0.36 9.56 -3.27
CA ALA A 24 0.34 8.68 -2.34
C ALA A 24 1.74 9.23 -1.98
N VAL A 25 2.46 9.79 -2.96
CA VAL A 25 3.75 10.46 -2.75
C VAL A 25 3.59 11.70 -1.89
N GLU A 26 2.59 12.54 -2.16
CA GLU A 26 2.31 13.74 -1.35
C GLU A 26 1.98 13.36 0.09
N TYR A 27 1.08 12.40 0.29
CA TYR A 27 0.75 11.87 1.62
C TYR A 27 1.98 11.35 2.36
N ALA A 28 2.84 10.58 1.68
CA ALA A 28 4.07 10.08 2.30
C ALA A 28 5.03 11.22 2.68
N LEU A 29 5.22 12.22 1.81
CA LEU A 29 6.10 13.36 2.10
C LEU A 29 5.63 14.22 3.28
N GLU A 30 4.32 14.32 3.51
CA GLU A 30 3.74 15.04 4.64
C GLU A 30 3.95 14.32 5.99
N ASN A 31 4.14 13.00 5.96
CA ASN A 31 4.10 12.15 7.16
C ASN A 31 5.41 11.39 7.45
N ILE A 32 6.39 11.44 6.54
CA ILE A 32 7.68 10.74 6.68
C ILE A 32 8.60 11.39 7.72
N ASP A 33 9.39 10.56 8.43
CA ASP A 33 10.41 11.04 9.34
C ASP A 33 11.44 11.91 8.57
N PRO A 34 11.78 13.11 9.08
CA PRO A 34 12.74 14.00 8.43
C PRO A 34 14.11 13.36 8.15
N LYS A 35 14.55 12.40 8.98
CA LYS A 35 15.80 11.66 8.77
C LYS A 35 15.69 10.76 7.54
N THR A 36 14.58 10.05 7.41
CA THR A 36 14.30 9.18 6.25
C THR A 36 14.15 10.02 4.98
N LEU A 37 13.49 11.18 5.07
CA LEU A 37 13.39 12.14 3.96
C LEU A 37 14.76 12.63 3.48
N GLY A 38 15.71 12.84 4.41
CA GLY A 38 17.09 13.19 4.09
C GLY A 38 17.84 12.13 3.28
N GLN A 39 17.48 10.85 3.45
CA GLN A 39 18.11 9.71 2.79
C GLN A 39 17.49 9.41 1.41
N VAL A 40 16.16 9.37 1.35
CA VAL A 40 15.43 8.89 0.16
C VAL A 40 15.11 10.04 -0.81
N ARG A 41 14.83 11.23 -0.28
CA ARG A 41 14.32 12.42 -0.98
C ARG A 41 13.02 12.13 -1.78
N LYS A 42 12.39 13.19 -2.29
CA LYS A 42 11.10 13.10 -3.02
C LYS A 42 11.11 12.08 -4.16
N ASP A 43 12.14 12.11 -5.00
CA ASP A 43 12.23 11.19 -6.13
C ASP A 43 12.39 9.74 -5.69
N GLY A 44 13.06 9.49 -4.56
CA GLY A 44 13.16 8.14 -4.02
C GLY A 44 11.83 7.62 -3.48
N VAL A 45 11.06 8.46 -2.78
CA VAL A 45 9.73 8.11 -2.27
C VAL A 45 8.83 7.67 -3.43
N ARG A 46 8.84 8.45 -4.52
CA ARG A 46 8.12 8.10 -5.76
C ARG A 46 8.55 6.74 -6.32
N ARG A 47 9.86 6.52 -6.49
CA ARG A 47 10.37 5.25 -7.04
C ARG A 47 9.96 4.05 -6.19
N ILE A 48 9.99 4.19 -4.86
CA ILE A 48 9.59 3.10 -3.96
C ILE A 48 8.11 2.76 -4.15
N ILE A 49 7.23 3.77 -4.17
CA ILE A 49 5.78 3.60 -4.38
C ILE A 49 5.48 3.00 -5.77
N GLU A 50 6.16 3.46 -6.82
CA GLU A 50 6.02 2.88 -8.17
C GLU A 50 6.40 1.39 -8.20
N TRP A 51 7.49 1.02 -7.53
CA TRP A 51 7.92 -0.38 -7.44
C TRP A 51 7.01 -1.24 -6.56
N SER A 52 6.40 -0.66 -5.53
CA SER A 52 5.33 -1.29 -4.75
C SER A 52 4.16 -1.66 -5.66
N ALA A 53 3.68 -0.71 -6.48
CA ALA A 53 2.63 -0.97 -7.45
C ALA A 53 3.00 -2.07 -8.47
N HIS A 54 4.25 -2.07 -8.96
CA HIS A 54 4.74 -3.13 -9.87
C HIS A 54 4.78 -4.51 -9.21
N TYR A 55 5.24 -4.59 -7.96
CA TYR A 55 5.23 -5.84 -7.19
C TYR A 55 3.81 -6.41 -7.09
N LEU A 56 2.85 -5.57 -6.70
CA LEU A 56 1.44 -5.93 -6.59
C LEU A 56 0.83 -6.37 -7.93
N GLN A 57 1.14 -5.68 -9.03
CA GLN A 57 0.73 -6.07 -10.38
C GLN A 57 1.29 -7.44 -10.77
N GLY A 58 2.54 -7.72 -10.42
CA GLY A 58 3.18 -9.03 -10.66
C GLY A 58 2.50 -10.16 -9.89
N LEU A 59 2.01 -9.90 -8.68
CA LEU A 59 1.22 -10.87 -7.90
C LEU A 59 -0.20 -11.07 -8.48
N ALA A 60 -0.77 -10.02 -9.08
CA ALA A 60 -2.10 -10.06 -9.67
C ALA A 60 -2.19 -10.85 -10.99
N VAL A 61 -1.10 -11.39 -11.52
CA VAL A 61 -1.08 -12.24 -12.72
C VAL A 61 -1.83 -13.56 -12.45
N PRO A 62 -2.76 -14.02 -13.32
CA PRO A 62 -3.62 -15.18 -13.05
C PRO A 62 -2.91 -16.48 -12.67
N SER A 63 -1.70 -16.71 -13.19
CA SER A 63 -0.87 -17.87 -12.86
C SER A 63 -0.38 -17.87 -11.41
N ARG A 64 -0.21 -16.68 -10.81
CA ARG A 64 0.17 -16.49 -9.41
C ARG A 64 -1.02 -16.31 -8.47
N ARG A 65 -2.19 -15.86 -8.95
CA ARG A 65 -3.42 -15.77 -8.11
C ARG A 65 -3.84 -17.11 -7.48
N ARG A 66 -3.53 -18.25 -8.12
CA ARG A 66 -3.88 -19.59 -7.62
C ARG A 66 -3.15 -19.98 -6.33
N THR A 67 -2.12 -19.25 -5.92
CA THR A 67 -1.35 -19.58 -4.71
C THR A 67 -2.03 -19.12 -3.42
N GLY A 68 -3.18 -18.43 -3.49
CA GLY A 68 -3.86 -17.92 -2.29
C GLY A 68 -3.05 -16.86 -1.55
N LEU A 69 -2.11 -16.19 -2.23
CA LEU A 69 -1.22 -15.21 -1.60
C LEU A 69 -2.05 -14.06 -1.01
N GLN A 70 -2.04 -13.96 0.31
CA GLN A 70 -2.60 -12.83 1.03
C GLN A 70 -1.60 -11.68 0.90
N VAL A 71 -2.00 -10.64 0.16
CA VAL A 71 -1.19 -9.45 -0.03
C VAL A 71 -1.43 -8.51 1.14
N ILE A 72 -0.38 -8.21 1.90
CA ILE A 72 -0.41 -7.26 3.00
C ILE A 72 0.11 -5.91 2.48
N ALA A 73 -0.74 -4.88 2.49
CA ALA A 73 -0.31 -3.51 2.25
C ALA A 73 0.56 -3.03 3.42
N GLY A 74 1.70 -2.39 3.13
CA GLY A 74 2.63 -1.92 4.16
C GLY A 74 4.07 -2.42 4.00
N GLY A 75 4.31 -3.29 3.03
CA GLY A 75 5.63 -3.86 2.77
C GLY A 75 5.91 -5.03 3.70
N ASP A 76 5.57 -6.24 3.27
CA ASP A 76 6.12 -7.44 3.90
C ASP A 76 7.61 -7.60 3.51
N GLU A 77 8.31 -8.51 4.19
CA GLU A 77 9.74 -8.74 3.94
C GLU A 77 10.02 -9.09 2.46
N ASN A 78 9.09 -9.78 1.79
CA ASN A 78 9.22 -10.15 0.39
C ASN A 78 9.13 -8.93 -0.55
N ALA A 79 8.15 -8.05 -0.33
CA ALA A 79 7.99 -6.82 -1.09
C ALA A 79 9.21 -5.91 -0.90
N ILE A 80 9.68 -5.75 0.34
CA ILE A 80 10.88 -4.96 0.65
C ILE A 80 12.10 -5.53 -0.09
N ALA A 81 12.33 -6.84 0.00
CA ALA A 81 13.47 -7.49 -0.65
C ALA A 81 13.42 -7.33 -2.18
N TYR A 82 12.24 -7.51 -2.79
CA TYR A 82 12.02 -7.32 -4.21
C TYR A 82 12.29 -5.89 -4.65
N ILE A 83 11.66 -4.91 -3.99
CA ILE A 83 11.79 -3.48 -4.32
C ILE A 83 13.24 -3.04 -4.19
N ARG A 84 13.92 -3.45 -3.10
CA ARG A 84 15.34 -3.15 -2.90
C ARG A 84 16.21 -3.70 -4.02
N GLN A 85 15.97 -4.94 -4.44
CA GLN A 85 16.72 -5.57 -5.52
C GLN A 85 16.55 -4.81 -6.85
N GLU A 86 15.33 -4.39 -7.18
CA GLU A 86 15.05 -3.65 -8.41
C GLU A 86 15.60 -2.23 -8.42
N LEU A 87 15.57 -1.55 -7.27
CA LEU A 87 16.18 -0.24 -7.10
C LEU A 87 17.71 -0.31 -7.19
N LEU A 88 18.33 -1.33 -6.59
CA LEU A 88 19.77 -1.52 -6.64
C LEU A 88 20.27 -1.72 -8.07
N LYS A 89 19.54 -2.50 -8.90
CA LYS A 89 19.82 -2.66 -10.33
C LYS A 89 19.80 -1.34 -11.12
N LYS A 90 19.08 -0.33 -10.61
CA LYS A 90 18.98 1.01 -11.20
C LYS A 90 19.91 2.04 -10.55
N GLY A 91 20.81 1.61 -9.67
CA GLY A 91 21.78 2.48 -9.00
C GLY A 91 21.22 3.24 -7.80
N HIS A 92 20.13 2.76 -7.20
CA HIS A 92 19.55 3.33 -5.98
C HIS A 92 19.61 2.32 -4.84
N ASP A 93 20.40 2.61 -3.80
CA ASP A 93 20.50 1.78 -2.60
C ASP A 93 19.87 2.52 -1.41
N TYR A 94 18.65 2.14 -1.08
CA TYR A 94 17.95 2.61 0.11
C TYR A 94 18.00 1.56 1.21
N SER A 95 18.07 2.01 2.45
CA SER A 95 18.03 1.11 3.61
C SER A 95 16.69 0.38 3.70
N THR A 96 16.72 -0.82 4.28
CA THR A 96 15.50 -1.60 4.55
C THR A 96 14.50 -0.79 5.39
N ASP A 97 14.99 -0.04 6.39
CA ASP A 97 14.14 0.78 7.26
C ASP A 97 13.44 1.90 6.49
N ALA A 98 14.16 2.57 5.59
CA ALA A 98 13.59 3.63 4.77
C ALA A 98 12.55 3.09 3.77
N LEU A 99 12.79 1.90 3.20
CA LEU A 99 11.80 1.22 2.36
C LEU A 99 10.54 0.86 3.17
N ALA A 100 10.71 0.26 4.35
CA ALA A 100 9.62 -0.14 5.22
C ALA A 100 8.75 1.05 5.62
N GLU A 101 9.37 2.18 5.99
CA GLU A 101 8.64 3.39 6.37
C GLU A 101 7.80 3.94 5.21
N VAL A 102 8.39 4.07 4.01
CA VAL A 102 7.66 4.57 2.83
C VAL A 102 6.49 3.64 2.47
N LEU A 103 6.66 2.33 2.57
CA LEU A 103 5.59 1.36 2.30
C LEU A 103 4.50 1.39 3.38
N ALA A 104 4.88 1.61 4.65
CA ALA A 104 3.90 1.80 5.73
C ALA A 104 3.07 3.07 5.52
N LEU A 105 3.69 4.16 5.04
CA LEU A 105 2.99 5.40 4.69
C LEU A 105 2.06 5.21 3.49
N GLU A 106 2.46 4.46 2.48
CA GLU A 106 1.60 4.08 1.36
C GLU A 106 0.37 3.30 1.84
N ALA A 107 0.54 2.33 2.77
CA ALA A 107 -0.59 1.64 3.38
C ALA A 107 -1.50 2.58 4.19
N GLY A 108 -0.92 3.56 4.88
CA GLY A 108 -1.65 4.64 5.54
C GLY A 108 -2.53 5.44 4.56
N TYR A 109 -1.97 5.81 3.41
CA TYR A 109 -2.71 6.48 2.34
C TYR A 109 -3.84 5.60 1.77
N LEU A 110 -3.57 4.33 1.48
CA LEU A 110 -4.60 3.38 1.05
C LEU A 110 -5.74 3.27 2.08
N GLY A 111 -5.41 3.30 3.37
CA GLY A 111 -6.39 3.36 4.45
C GLY A 111 -7.21 4.65 4.44
N SER A 112 -6.57 5.81 4.24
CA SER A 112 -7.23 7.12 4.24
C SER A 112 -8.24 7.31 3.11
N ILE A 113 -7.98 6.70 1.93
CA ILE A 113 -8.92 6.71 0.80
C ILE A 113 -9.95 5.57 0.85
N GLY A 114 -9.89 4.69 1.85
CA GLY A 114 -10.79 3.54 1.97
C GLY A 114 -10.52 2.43 0.94
N ALA A 115 -9.28 2.34 0.42
CA ALA A 115 -8.84 1.30 -0.51
C ALA A 115 -8.41 0.01 0.20
N LEU A 116 -8.29 0.00 1.53
CA LEU A 116 -8.08 -1.22 2.31
C LEU A 116 -9.42 -1.86 2.71
N GLY A 117 -9.49 -3.19 2.59
CA GLY A 117 -10.60 -3.98 3.13
C GLY A 117 -10.64 -3.96 4.66
N ARG A 118 -11.56 -4.72 5.27
CA ARG A 118 -11.53 -4.91 6.73
C ARG A 118 -10.16 -5.44 7.15
N LYS A 119 -9.58 -4.84 8.18
CA LYS A 119 -8.36 -5.33 8.81
C LYS A 119 -8.59 -6.80 9.16
N VAL A 120 -7.68 -7.66 8.74
CA VAL A 120 -7.68 -9.07 9.13
C VAL A 120 -7.22 -9.11 10.59
N GLU A 121 -8.04 -9.66 11.49
CA GLU A 121 -7.63 -9.84 12.88
C GLU A 121 -6.60 -10.98 12.97
N GLU A 122 -5.73 -10.96 13.99
CA GLU A 122 -4.71 -12.02 14.16
C GLU A 122 -5.33 -13.43 14.21
N GLY A 123 -6.56 -13.56 14.70
CA GLY A 123 -7.31 -14.82 14.73
C GLY A 123 -7.81 -15.31 13.37
N ASP A 124 -7.82 -14.45 12.35
CA ASP A 124 -8.22 -14.78 10.98
C ASP A 124 -7.02 -15.18 10.09
N LEU A 125 -5.79 -15.10 10.62
CA LEU A 125 -4.54 -15.45 9.93
C LEU A 125 -4.09 -16.91 10.15
N LEU A 126 -4.92 -17.73 10.83
CA LEU A 126 -4.64 -19.12 11.20
C LEU A 126 -5.37 -20.14 10.32
#